data_AF-A0AAU1BJU9-F1
#
_entry.id   AF-A0AAU1BJU9-F1
#
_cell.length_a   1.000
_cell.length_b   1.000
_cell.length_c   1.000
_cell.angle_alpha   90.00
_cell.angle_beta   90.00
_cell.angle_gamma   90.00
#
_symmetry.space_group_name_H-M   'P 1'
#
loop_
_entity.id
_entity.type
_entity.pdbx_description
1 polymer ?
#
loop_
_entity_poly.entity_id
_entity_poly.type
_entity_poly.pdbx_seq_one_letter_code
_entity_poly.pdbx_strand_id
1 'polypeptide(L)'
;MYFDLGETLVHTADDGSTGYQPGAAAYLRALREHHIRIGLITNVPPSWGATDAERAARLKKEVDATWRGSAPFAWQDFGDRILTPRTEAERKPAPVLWQRAKADSGRCRLVYEAETTEEVDVAGSLGYVPYQVGQPHRPAFLPVALIELLGRLPH
;
A
#
# COMPACT_ATOMS: atom_id res chain seq x y z
N MET A 1 3.18 -3.07 -7.84
CA MET A 1 3.56 -2.06 -6.83
C MET A 1 2.69 -2.25 -5.61
N TYR A 2 3.22 -2.07 -4.40
CA TYR A 2 2.48 -2.22 -3.15
C TYR A 2 2.69 -1.00 -2.25
N PHE A 3 1.71 -0.75 -1.39
CA PHE A 3 1.73 0.35 -0.42
C PHE A 3 1.37 -0.14 0.97
N ASP A 4 1.88 0.53 2.00
CA ASP A 4 1.12 0.66 3.23
C ASP A 4 -0.14 1.54 3.02
N LEU A 5 -1.12 1.43 3.90
CA LEU A 5 -2.33 2.25 3.84
C LEU A 5 -2.22 3.49 4.73
N GLY A 6 -2.10 3.27 6.04
CA GLY A 6 -2.12 4.33 7.06
C GLY A 6 -0.87 5.21 6.95
N GLU A 7 -1.07 6.52 7.05
CA GLU A 7 -0.04 7.55 6.93
C GLU A 7 0.82 7.51 5.65
N THR A 8 0.42 6.65 4.70
CA THR A 8 1.04 6.52 3.38
C THR A 8 0.08 7.00 2.29
N LEU A 9 -1.13 6.42 2.24
CA LEU A 9 -2.17 6.81 1.29
C LEU A 9 -3.32 7.55 1.98
N VAL A 10 -3.59 7.25 3.25
CA VAL A 10 -4.65 7.88 4.03
C VAL A 10 -4.10 8.41 5.35
N HIS A 11 -4.69 9.48 5.85
CA HIS A 11 -4.43 10.04 7.17
C HIS A 11 -5.70 9.94 8.01
N THR A 12 -5.57 9.58 9.28
CA THR A 12 -6.66 9.72 10.26
C THR A 12 -6.36 10.91 11.16
N ALA A 13 -7.18 11.96 11.07
CA ALA A 13 -7.05 13.16 11.88
C ALA A 13 -7.48 12.90 13.34
N ASP A 14 -7.13 13.83 14.24
CA ASP A 14 -7.42 13.75 15.67
C ASP A 14 -8.92 13.62 16.00
N ASP A 15 -9.79 14.12 15.11
CA ASP A 15 -11.25 14.00 15.23
C ASP A 15 -11.80 12.64 14.76
N GLY A 16 -10.92 11.73 14.35
CA GLY A 16 -11.23 10.41 13.84
C GLY A 16 -11.65 10.41 12.37
N SER A 17 -11.63 11.55 11.68
CA SER A 17 -11.91 11.59 10.24
C SER A 17 -10.74 11.03 9.43
N THR A 18 -11.07 10.32 8.36
CA THR A 18 -10.06 9.77 7.44
C THR A 18 -10.13 10.49 6.09
N GLY A 19 -8.98 10.77 5.50
CA GLY A 19 -8.86 11.36 4.18
C GLY A 19 -7.59 10.92 3.46
N TYR A 20 -7.44 11.32 2.21
CA TYR A 20 -6.19 11.08 1.49
C TYR A 20 -5.02 11.84 2.12
N GLN A 21 -3.85 11.20 2.19
CA GLN A 21 -2.59 11.92 2.33
C GLN A 21 -2.40 12.88 1.13
N PRO A 22 -1.73 14.04 1.31
CA PRO A 22 -1.53 15.00 0.23
C PRO A 22 -0.90 14.35 -1.01
N GLY A 23 -1.56 14.54 -2.17
CA GLY A 23 -1.10 13.99 -3.46
C GLY A 23 -1.46 12.53 -3.72
N ALA A 24 -1.90 11.76 -2.71
CA ALA A 24 -2.18 10.32 -2.86
C ALA A 24 -3.26 10.03 -3.91
N ALA A 25 -4.38 10.76 -3.90
CA ALA A 25 -5.45 10.60 -4.88
C ALA A 25 -4.98 10.82 -6.32
N ALA A 26 -4.20 11.88 -6.55
CA ALA A 26 -3.66 12.20 -7.87
C ALA A 26 -2.63 11.14 -8.31
N TYR A 27 -1.83 10.63 -7.38
CA TYR A 27 -0.83 9.61 -7.63
C TYR A 27 -1.46 8.26 -8.00
N LEU A 28 -2.46 7.79 -7.24
CA LEU A 28 -3.20 6.56 -7.58
C LEU A 28 -3.85 6.65 -8.96
N ARG A 29 -4.43 7.81 -9.30
CA ARG A 29 -4.96 8.06 -10.64
C ARG A 29 -3.88 7.94 -11.71
N ALA A 30 -2.71 8.55 -11.50
CA ALA A 30 -1.60 8.47 -12.47
C ALA A 30 -1.12 7.02 -12.64
N LEU A 31 -1.00 6.24 -11.56
CA LEU A 31 -0.63 4.82 -11.66
C LEU A 31 -1.66 4.02 -12.49
N ARG A 32 -2.96 4.29 -12.30
CA ARG A 32 -4.03 3.68 -13.10
C ARG A 32 -3.93 4.05 -14.58
N GLU A 33 -3.74 5.34 -14.89
CA GLU A 33 -3.60 5.86 -16.27
C GLU A 33 -2.40 5.25 -16.99
N HIS A 34 -1.34 4.91 -16.26
CA HIS A 34 -0.15 4.22 -16.77
C HIS A 34 -0.23 2.68 -16.68
N HIS A 35 -1.41 2.12 -16.37
CA HIS A 35 -1.65 0.68 -16.25
C HIS A 35 -0.73 -0.05 -15.26
N ILE A 36 -0.25 0.64 -14.23
CA ILE A 36 0.58 0.05 -13.18
C ILE A 36 -0.33 -0.67 -12.19
N ARG A 37 -0.11 -1.98 -12.02
CA ARG A 37 -0.85 -2.79 -11.04
C ARG A 37 -0.40 -2.45 -9.61
N ILE A 38 -1.37 -2.08 -8.78
CA ILE A 38 -1.15 -1.72 -7.37
C ILE A 38 -1.83 -2.71 -6.41
N GLY A 39 -1.30 -2.79 -5.19
CA GLY A 39 -1.83 -3.56 -4.08
C GLY A 39 -1.54 -2.88 -2.73
N LEU A 40 -2.15 -3.37 -1.66
CA LEU A 40 -1.92 -2.95 -0.28
C LEU A 40 -1.27 -4.08 0.51
N ILE A 41 -0.36 -3.70 1.40
CA ILE A 41 0.14 -4.52 2.50
C ILE A 41 -0.13 -3.73 3.77
N THR A 42 -1.15 -4.13 4.52
CA THR A 42 -1.65 -3.34 5.65
C THR A 42 -1.93 -4.22 6.86
N ASN A 43 -1.58 -3.69 8.04
CA ASN A 43 -1.94 -4.32 9.29
C ASN A 43 -3.41 -4.07 9.60
N VAL A 44 -4.14 -5.14 9.87
CA VAL A 44 -5.49 -5.10 10.45
C VAL A 44 -5.59 -6.24 11.48
N PRO A 45 -6.51 -6.17 12.45
CA PRO A 45 -6.74 -7.27 13.36
C PRO A 45 -7.09 -8.56 12.61
N PRO A 46 -6.42 -9.70 12.88
CA PRO A 46 -6.78 -10.99 12.31
C PRO A 46 -8.24 -11.38 12.62
N SER A 47 -8.77 -10.90 13.74
CA SER A 47 -10.17 -11.11 14.16
C SER A 47 -11.21 -10.47 13.23
N TRP A 48 -10.80 -9.62 12.28
CA TRP A 48 -11.72 -9.00 11.33
C TRP A 48 -12.27 -9.97 10.28
N GLY A 49 -11.70 -11.16 10.13
CA GLY A 49 -12.21 -12.18 9.22
C GLY A 49 -11.29 -13.39 9.13
N ALA A 50 -11.82 -14.52 8.66
CA ALA A 50 -11.04 -15.73 8.44
C ALA A 50 -10.22 -15.63 7.14
N THR A 51 -10.75 -14.95 6.13
CA THR A 51 -10.10 -14.80 4.81
C THR A 51 -9.52 -13.40 4.58
N ASP A 52 -8.59 -13.30 3.62
CA ASP A 52 -8.05 -11.99 3.20
C ASP A 52 -9.16 -11.09 2.65
N ALA A 53 -10.13 -11.67 1.92
CA ALA A 53 -11.27 -10.95 1.36
C ALA A 53 -12.19 -10.35 2.45
N GLU A 54 -12.48 -11.11 3.52
CA GLU A 54 -13.29 -10.63 4.64
C GLU A 54 -12.58 -9.50 5.40
N ARG A 55 -11.28 -9.68 5.70
CA ARG A 55 -10.48 -8.63 6.35
C ARG A 55 -10.36 -7.37 5.49
N ALA A 56 -10.17 -7.53 4.18
CA ALA A 56 -10.16 -6.42 3.24
C ALA A 56 -11.52 -5.73 3.14
N ALA A 57 -12.64 -6.47 3.13
CA ALA A 57 -13.98 -5.90 3.14
C ALA A 57 -14.25 -5.11 4.44
N ARG A 58 -13.81 -5.64 5.59
CA ARG A 58 -13.92 -4.93 6.86
C ARG A 58 -13.08 -3.66 6.85
N LEU A 59 -11.84 -3.71 6.37
CA LEU A 59 -10.98 -2.54 6.23
C LEU A 59 -11.63 -1.43 5.39
N LYS A 60 -12.17 -1.78 4.22
CA LYS A 60 -12.88 -0.82 3.35
C LYS A 60 -14.03 -0.14 4.11
N LYS A 61 -14.82 -0.93 4.84
CA LYS A 61 -15.92 -0.41 5.66
C LYS A 61 -15.46 0.55 6.75
N GLU A 62 -14.37 0.24 7.46
CA GLU A 62 -13.86 1.13 8.52
C GLU A 62 -13.39 2.47 7.95
N VAL A 63 -12.61 2.45 6.88
CA VAL A 63 -12.11 3.67 6.22
C VAL A 63 -13.26 4.49 5.63
N ASP A 64 -14.22 3.83 4.95
CA ASP A 64 -15.35 4.51 4.34
C ASP A 64 -16.31 5.12 5.39
N ALA A 65 -16.39 4.53 6.58
CA ALA A 65 -17.25 5.03 7.66
C ALA A 65 -16.77 6.36 8.24
N THR A 66 -15.45 6.60 8.25
CA THR A 66 -14.82 7.82 8.77
C THR A 66 -14.39 8.78 7.65
N TRP A 67 -14.61 8.42 6.39
CA TRP A 67 -14.12 9.16 5.24
C TRP A 67 -14.72 10.59 5.13
N ARG A 68 -13.84 11.58 5.01
CA ARG A 68 -14.18 13.00 4.79
C ARG A 68 -13.50 13.61 3.56
N GLY A 69 -12.83 12.80 2.74
CA GLY A 69 -12.24 13.24 1.47
C GLY A 69 -13.33 13.65 0.46
N SER A 70 -13.00 14.63 -0.40
CA SER A 70 -13.93 15.15 -1.43
C SER A 70 -14.29 14.13 -2.52
N ALA A 71 -13.46 13.09 -2.69
CA ALA A 71 -13.74 11.94 -3.53
C ALA A 71 -13.58 10.65 -2.68
N PRO A 72 -14.33 9.57 -2.96
CA PRO A 72 -14.16 8.28 -2.28
C PRO A 72 -12.75 7.73 -2.45
N PHE A 73 -12.31 6.90 -1.51
CA PHE A 73 -11.05 6.17 -1.67
C PHE A 73 -11.15 5.20 -2.86
N ALA A 74 -10.09 5.15 -3.67
CA ALA A 74 -10.04 4.42 -4.94
C ALA A 74 -9.84 2.90 -4.76
N TRP A 75 -10.69 2.24 -3.97
CA TRP A 75 -10.62 0.81 -3.67
C TRP A 75 -10.56 -0.10 -4.90
N GLN A 76 -11.18 0.34 -6.00
CA GLN A 76 -11.25 -0.42 -7.25
C GLN A 76 -9.87 -0.64 -7.88
N ASP A 77 -8.93 0.29 -7.69
CA ASP A 77 -7.58 0.20 -8.27
C ASP A 77 -6.77 -0.97 -7.66
N PHE A 78 -7.08 -1.32 -6.40
CA PHE A 78 -6.44 -2.42 -5.67
C PHE A 78 -7.07 -3.79 -5.96
N GLY A 79 -8.37 -3.84 -6.24
CA GLY A 79 -9.11 -5.08 -6.45
C GLY A 79 -9.01 -6.01 -5.23
N ASP A 80 -8.51 -7.22 -5.47
CA ASP A 80 -8.25 -8.29 -4.49
C ASP A 80 -6.83 -8.27 -3.91
N ARG A 81 -5.96 -7.37 -4.38
CA ARG A 81 -4.54 -7.27 -3.97
C ARG A 81 -4.38 -6.51 -2.64
N ILE A 82 -5.18 -6.87 -1.63
CA ILE A 82 -5.10 -6.31 -0.28
C ILE A 82 -4.64 -7.42 0.66
N LEU A 83 -3.35 -7.40 1.01
CA LEU A 83 -2.75 -8.39 1.88
C LEU A 83 -2.84 -7.92 3.33
N THR A 84 -3.39 -8.80 4.16
CA THR A 84 -3.60 -8.59 5.59
C THR A 84 -3.00 -9.75 6.38
N PRO A 85 -2.56 -9.51 7.63
CA PRO A 85 -2.06 -10.58 8.49
C PRO A 85 -3.17 -11.58 8.83
N ARG A 86 -2.88 -12.87 8.67
CA ARG A 86 -3.79 -13.96 9.09
C ARG A 86 -3.70 -14.25 10.58
N THR A 87 -2.57 -13.88 11.19
CA THR A 87 -2.26 -14.05 12.61
C THR A 87 -1.41 -12.87 13.07
N GLU A 88 -1.31 -12.67 14.39
CA GLU A 88 -0.40 -11.64 14.95
C GLU A 88 1.06 -11.85 14.54
N ALA A 89 1.50 -13.10 14.33
CA ALA A 89 2.86 -13.39 13.87
C ALA A 89 3.14 -12.92 12.43
N GLU A 90 2.10 -12.69 11.62
CA GLU A 90 2.24 -12.12 10.27
C GLU A 90 2.19 -10.58 10.26
N ARG A 91 1.89 -9.95 11.39
CA ARG A 91 1.76 -8.48 11.49
C ARG A 91 3.08 -7.81 11.12
N LYS A 92 3.04 -6.77 10.27
CA LYS A 92 4.21 -5.94 9.97
C LYS A 92 4.83 -5.46 11.30
N PRO A 93 6.15 -5.54 11.46
CA PRO A 93 7.17 -5.69 10.40
C PRO A 93 7.54 -7.13 10.00
N ALA A 94 6.79 -8.16 10.44
CA ALA A 94 7.07 -9.53 10.00
C ALA A 94 7.04 -9.65 8.45
N PRO A 95 8.01 -10.34 7.82
CA PRO A 95 8.21 -10.30 6.37
C PRO A 95 7.12 -11.01 5.55
N VAL A 96 6.19 -11.70 6.21
CA VAL A 96 5.27 -12.66 5.60
C VAL A 96 4.40 -12.02 4.51
N LEU A 97 3.91 -10.80 4.73
CA LEU A 97 3.03 -10.16 3.75
C LEU A 97 3.78 -9.72 2.47
N TRP A 98 5.01 -9.22 2.61
CA TRP A 98 5.87 -8.93 1.45
C TRP A 98 6.29 -10.21 0.72
N GLN A 99 6.50 -11.32 1.42
CA GLN A 99 6.78 -12.61 0.78
C GLN A 99 5.57 -13.10 -0.03
N ARG A 100 4.34 -12.96 0.51
CA ARG A 100 3.09 -13.27 -0.21
C ARG A 100 2.92 -12.40 -1.46
N ALA A 101 3.07 -11.08 -1.33
CA ALA A 101 3.04 -10.15 -2.45
C ALA A 101 4.06 -10.51 -3.55
N LYS A 102 5.26 -10.94 -3.15
CA LYS A 102 6.31 -11.36 -4.08
C LYS A 102 5.94 -12.64 -4.82
N ALA A 103 5.39 -13.63 -4.13
CA ALA A 103 4.91 -14.87 -4.75
C ALA A 103 3.80 -14.59 -5.77
N ASP A 104 2.83 -13.75 -5.42
CA ASP A 104 1.69 -13.39 -6.30
C ASP A 104 2.12 -12.56 -7.52
N SER A 105 3.25 -11.85 -7.41
CA SER A 105 3.76 -10.96 -8.47
C SER A 105 4.64 -11.67 -9.51
N GLY A 106 4.94 -12.95 -9.31
CA GLY A 106 5.78 -13.74 -10.21
C GLY A 106 7.17 -13.13 -10.39
N ARG A 107 7.52 -12.77 -11.64
CA ARG A 107 8.83 -12.20 -11.99
C ARG A 107 8.83 -10.68 -12.11
N CYS A 108 7.77 -10.00 -11.71
CA CYS A 108 7.69 -8.54 -11.83
C CYS A 108 8.62 -7.86 -10.82
N ARG A 109 9.12 -6.67 -11.19
CA ARG A 109 9.76 -5.77 -10.23
C ARG A 109 8.74 -5.25 -9.26
N LEU A 110 9.12 -5.25 -8.00
CA LEU A 110 8.25 -4.82 -6.92
C LEU A 110 8.79 -3.53 -6.35
N VAL A 111 7.89 -2.57 -6.20
CA VAL A 111 8.09 -1.32 -5.48
C VAL A 111 7.20 -1.40 -4.24
N TYR A 112 7.73 -0.99 -3.09
CA TYR A 112 6.96 -0.84 -1.86
C TYR A 112 7.13 0.58 -1.34
N GLU A 113 6.02 1.30 -1.12
CA GLU A 113 6.04 2.61 -0.49
C GLU A 113 5.33 2.59 0.87
N ALA A 114 5.96 3.15 1.89
CA ALA A 114 5.41 3.26 3.24
C ALA A 114 6.00 4.46 4.00
N GLU A 115 5.36 4.88 5.08
CA GLU A 115 5.82 5.99 5.92
C GLU A 115 7.04 5.60 6.77
N THR A 116 7.06 4.38 7.31
CA THR A 116 8.04 3.97 8.33
C THR A 116 9.31 3.37 7.72
N THR A 117 10.45 3.71 8.31
CA THR A 117 11.76 3.17 7.89
C THR A 117 11.84 1.65 8.06
N GLU A 118 11.26 1.13 9.14
CA GLU A 118 11.28 -0.32 9.42
C GLU A 118 10.61 -1.14 8.31
N GLU A 119 9.47 -0.68 7.81
CA GLU A 119 8.76 -1.40 6.75
C GLU A 119 9.48 -1.36 5.41
N VAL A 120 10.06 -0.21 5.06
CA VAL A 120 10.82 -0.08 3.80
C VAL A 120 12.13 -0.87 3.86
N ASP A 121 12.76 -0.99 5.03
CA ASP A 121 13.96 -1.82 5.23
C ASP A 121 13.64 -3.32 5.06
N VAL A 122 12.54 -3.79 5.66
CA VAL A 122 12.08 -5.17 5.47
C VAL A 122 11.79 -5.45 4.00
N ALA A 123 11.06 -4.56 3.31
CA ALA A 123 10.78 -4.70 1.88
C ALA A 123 12.09 -4.74 1.05
N GLY A 124 13.03 -3.84 1.33
CA GLY A 124 14.34 -3.79 0.69
C GLY A 124 15.13 -5.09 0.87
N SER A 125 15.13 -5.67 2.07
CA SER A 125 15.80 -6.96 2.36
C SER A 125 15.25 -8.13 1.53
N LEU A 126 14.01 -8.01 1.05
CA LEU A 126 13.33 -9.00 0.21
C LEU A 126 13.45 -8.72 -1.29
N GLY A 127 14.20 -7.69 -1.68
CA GLY A 127 14.47 -7.31 -3.06
C GLY A 127 13.40 -6.43 -3.71
N TYR A 128 12.56 -5.77 -2.92
CA TYR A 128 11.73 -4.67 -3.41
C TYR A 128 12.62 -3.46 -3.70
N VAL A 129 12.14 -2.55 -4.55
CA VAL A 129 12.59 -1.16 -4.58
C VAL A 129 11.83 -0.43 -3.46
N PRO A 130 12.47 -0.12 -2.32
CA PRO A 130 11.81 0.52 -1.21
C PRO A 130 11.72 2.03 -1.43
N TYR A 131 10.63 2.66 -1.01
CA TYR A 131 10.48 4.10 -1.00
C TYR A 131 9.81 4.56 0.29
N GLN A 132 10.51 5.36 1.08
CA GLN A 132 9.92 5.98 2.26
C GLN A 132 9.25 7.30 1.88
N VAL A 133 7.94 7.40 2.09
CA VAL A 133 7.17 8.63 1.86
C VAL A 133 7.38 9.65 2.98
N GLY A 134 6.91 10.88 2.80
CA GLY A 134 6.95 11.93 3.83
C GLY A 134 8.34 12.50 4.13
N GLN A 135 9.38 12.08 3.40
CA GLN A 135 10.75 12.57 3.61
C GLN A 135 10.94 14.00 3.08
N PRO A 136 11.63 14.89 3.82
CA PRO A 136 11.93 16.23 3.35
C PRO A 136 12.81 16.18 2.09
N HIS A 137 12.58 17.12 1.16
CA HIS A 137 13.30 17.25 -0.10
C HIS A 137 13.19 16.03 -1.05
N ARG A 138 12.24 15.13 -0.81
CA ARG A 138 11.88 14.05 -1.75
C ARG A 138 10.46 14.26 -2.28
N PRO A 139 10.15 13.73 -3.49
CA PRO A 139 8.77 13.61 -3.92
C PRO A 139 7.89 12.92 -2.88
N ALA A 140 6.61 13.28 -2.79
CA ALA A 140 5.69 12.65 -1.83
C ALA A 140 5.58 11.12 -2.06
N PHE A 141 5.63 10.70 -3.33
CA PHE A 141 5.63 9.30 -3.77
C PHE A 141 6.69 9.10 -4.86
N LEU A 142 7.09 7.85 -5.13
CA LEU A 142 8.04 7.54 -6.19
C LEU A 142 7.50 8.03 -7.55
N PRO A 143 8.25 8.77 -8.37
CA PRO A 143 7.72 9.26 -9.64
C PRO A 143 7.27 8.13 -10.58
N VAL A 144 6.07 8.26 -11.17
CA VAL A 144 5.49 7.25 -12.09
C VAL A 144 6.43 6.90 -13.24
N ALA A 145 7.08 7.91 -13.85
CA ALA A 145 8.05 7.69 -14.93
C ALA A 145 9.25 6.84 -14.50
N LEU A 146 9.67 6.92 -13.22
CA LEU A 146 10.73 6.08 -12.68
C LEU A 146 10.23 4.64 -12.47
N ILE A 147 8.98 4.45 -12.05
CA ILE A 147 8.36 3.11 -11.96
C ILE A 147 8.30 2.44 -13.33
N GLU A 148 7.90 3.18 -14.37
CA GLU A 148 7.88 2.66 -15.74
C GLU A 148 9.28 2.26 -16.22
N LEU A 149 10.30 3.09 -15.93
CA LEU A 149 11.69 2.77 -16.26
C LEU A 149 12.15 1.50 -15.54
N LEU A 150 11.87 1.39 -14.24
CA LEU A 150 12.18 0.21 -13.44
C LEU A 150 11.53 -1.06 -14.00
N GLY A 151 10.30 -0.97 -14.53
CA GLY A 151 9.59 -2.07 -15.16
C GLY A 151 10.18 -2.54 -16.50
N ARG A 152 11.04 -1.73 -17.13
CA ARG A 152 11.72 -2.07 -18.39
C ARG A 152 13.11 -2.68 -18.19
N LEU A 153 13.67 -2.59 -16.98
CA LEU A 153 14.99 -3.12 -16.69
C LEU A 153 14.97 -4.65 -16.51
N PRO A 154 16.03 -5.36 -16.92
CA PRO A 154 16.15 -6.80 -16.67
C PRO A 154 16.08 -7.11 -15.18
N HIS A 155 15.57 -8.30 -14.86
CA HIS A 155 15.49 -8.85 -13.50
C HIS A 155 16.71 -9.67 -13.13
#